data_AF-A0A8T0RVW1-F1
#
_entry.id   AF-A0A8T0RVW1-F1
#
_cell.length_a   1.000
_cell.length_b   1.000
_cell.length_c   1.000
_cell.angle_alpha   90.00
_cell.angle_beta   90.00
_cell.angle_gamma   90.00
#
_symmetry.space_group_name_H-M   'P 1'
#
loop_
_entity.id
_entity.type
_entity.pdbx_description
1 polymer ?
#
loop_
_entity_poly.entity_id
_entity_poly.type
_entity_poly.pdbx_seq_one_letter_code
_entity_poly.pdbx_strand_id
1 'polypeptide(L)'
;MRGDPECHFGWHLFFCVAIGLWAGLAIGFTTEYFTSNTYSPVRDVADACKTGAATNVIFGLALGYKSVIVPVFAIAVSIYAGFTLASIYGIAVAALGMLSTVATGLAIDAYGPISDNAGGIAEMAGMSRRIRQRTDALDAAGNTTAAIGKGFAIGSAALVSLALFGTFVSRAGVADVNVLNPKVFVGLHAGAMLPFWFSAMTMRNVGSAALRMVEEVRRQFASIPGLMEGRAAPDYARCVRISTDASPREMMPPGALVLLAPLLAGTFFGVRSLAGLLAGALVSGVQIAISASNSGGAWDNAKKYIEAGASDHAKSLGPKGSDAHKAAVNGESATRSRTHRGRPSTS
;
A
#
# COMPACT_ATOMS: atom_id res chain seq x y z
N MET A 1 -13.26 49.02 8.29
CA MET A 1 -12.00 48.22 8.34
C MET A 1 -12.08 47.19 7.21
N ARG A 2 -11.60 47.54 6.01
CA ARG A 2 -11.42 46.57 4.92
C ARG A 2 -10.08 45.90 5.17
N GLY A 3 -10.08 44.60 5.47
CA GLY A 3 -8.86 43.84 5.70
C GLY A 3 -7.97 43.87 4.47
N ASP A 4 -6.66 43.97 4.71
CA ASP A 4 -5.63 44.00 3.68
C ASP A 4 -5.75 42.75 2.77
N PRO A 5 -5.89 42.86 1.45
CA PRO A 5 -6.03 41.70 0.55
C PRO A 5 -4.87 40.70 0.68
N GLU A 6 -3.67 41.13 1.07
CA GLU A 6 -2.55 40.24 1.37
C GLU A 6 -2.78 39.38 2.63
N CYS A 7 -3.45 39.94 3.65
CA CYS A 7 -3.81 39.21 4.87
C CYS A 7 -4.81 38.08 4.57
N HIS A 8 -5.78 38.32 3.69
CA HIS A 8 -6.74 37.31 3.25
C HIS A 8 -6.07 36.16 2.46
N PHE A 9 -5.09 36.48 1.61
CA PHE A 9 -4.35 35.47 0.84
C PHE A 9 -3.47 34.58 1.73
N GLY A 10 -2.81 35.15 2.75
CA GLY A 10 -2.03 34.39 3.72
C GLY A 10 -2.86 33.35 4.47
N TRP A 11 -4.07 33.73 4.92
CA TRP A 11 -5.00 32.80 5.57
C TRP A 11 -5.49 31.69 4.63
N HIS A 12 -5.76 31.99 3.36
CA HIS A 12 -6.14 30.99 2.37
C HIS A 12 -5.06 29.90 2.21
N LEU A 13 -3.78 30.29 2.11
CA LEU A 13 -2.67 29.35 2.02
C LEU A 13 -2.49 28.53 3.30
N PHE A 14 -2.62 29.16 4.46
CA PHE A 14 -2.63 28.46 5.75
C PHE A 14 -3.69 27.35 5.77
N PHE A 15 -4.93 27.65 5.35
CA PHE A 15 -5.99 26.65 5.32
C PHE A 15 -5.76 25.56 4.27
N CYS A 16 -5.16 25.86 3.12
CA CYS A 16 -4.77 24.82 2.14
C CYS A 16 -3.82 23.80 2.76
N VAL A 17 -2.76 24.28 3.42
CA VAL A 17 -1.77 23.42 4.09
C VAL A 17 -2.42 22.64 5.24
N ALA A 18 -3.20 23.32 6.08
CA ALA A 18 -3.86 22.70 7.23
C ALA A 18 -4.84 21.58 6.80
N ILE A 19 -5.63 21.79 5.75
CA ILE A 19 -6.56 20.78 5.25
C ILE A 19 -5.81 19.55 4.74
N GLY A 20 -4.67 19.73 4.07
CA GLY A 20 -3.81 18.62 3.67
C GLY A 20 -3.25 17.83 4.86
N LEU A 21 -2.78 18.54 5.88
CA LEU A 21 -2.29 17.95 7.14
C LEU A 21 -3.38 17.11 7.84
N TRP A 22 -4.57 17.68 8.01
CA TRP A 22 -5.71 17.00 8.65
C TRP A 22 -6.25 15.83 7.81
N ALA A 23 -6.22 15.94 6.48
CA ALA A 23 -6.55 14.82 5.61
C ALA A 23 -5.56 13.66 5.77
N GLY A 24 -4.25 13.95 5.90
CA GLY A 24 -3.25 12.94 6.24
C GLY A 24 -3.58 12.23 7.55
N LEU A 25 -3.93 12.99 8.59
CA LEU A 25 -4.34 12.43 9.87
C LEU A 25 -5.59 11.55 9.76
N ALA A 26 -6.62 11.99 9.04
CA ALA A 26 -7.85 11.22 8.81
C ALA A 26 -7.58 9.91 8.04
N ILE A 27 -6.68 9.94 7.04
CA ILE A 27 -6.21 8.75 6.34
C ILE A 27 -5.49 7.81 7.31
N GLY A 28 -4.63 8.34 8.18
CA GLY A 28 -3.92 7.57 9.20
C GLY A 28 -4.86 6.84 10.15
N PHE A 29 -5.80 7.55 10.78
CA PHE A 29 -6.79 6.94 11.70
C PHE A 29 -7.67 5.90 11.01
N THR A 30 -8.12 6.18 9.78
CA THR A 30 -8.92 5.20 9.04
C THR A 30 -8.09 3.96 8.72
N THR A 31 -6.84 4.14 8.31
CA THR A 31 -5.94 3.04 7.98
C THR A 31 -5.65 2.18 9.21
N GLU A 32 -5.42 2.80 10.36
CA GLU A 32 -5.28 2.11 11.64
C GLU A 32 -6.52 1.27 11.97
N TYR A 33 -7.72 1.85 11.86
CA TYR A 33 -8.97 1.13 12.12
C TYR A 33 -9.15 -0.12 11.26
N PHE A 34 -8.74 -0.07 10.00
CA PHE A 34 -8.85 -1.19 9.07
C PHE A 34 -7.68 -2.18 9.12
N THR A 35 -6.55 -1.85 9.76
CA THR A 35 -5.35 -2.71 9.74
C THR A 35 -4.89 -3.18 11.11
N SER A 36 -5.28 -2.53 12.21
CA SER A 36 -4.96 -2.98 13.56
C SER A 36 -5.91 -4.07 14.05
N ASN A 37 -5.36 -5.13 14.66
CA ASN A 37 -6.11 -6.24 15.27
C ASN A 37 -6.80 -5.86 16.60
N THR A 38 -6.69 -4.60 17.02
CA THR A 38 -7.43 -4.06 18.16
C THR A 38 -8.89 -3.75 17.78
N TYR A 39 -9.18 -3.55 16.49
CA TYR A 39 -10.51 -3.19 15.99
C TYR A 39 -11.25 -4.38 15.38
N SER A 40 -12.57 -4.24 15.25
CA SER A 40 -13.42 -5.28 14.68
C SER A 40 -13.06 -5.69 13.25
N PRO A 41 -12.69 -4.81 12.29
CA PRO A 41 -12.51 -5.25 10.90
C PRO A 41 -11.48 -6.36 10.74
N VAL A 42 -10.33 -6.24 11.42
CA VAL A 42 -9.26 -7.26 11.37
C VAL A 42 -9.62 -8.49 12.20
N ARG A 43 -10.36 -8.33 13.31
CA ARG A 43 -10.85 -9.46 14.11
C ARG A 43 -11.87 -10.29 13.34
N ASP A 44 -12.70 -9.66 12.51
CA ASP A 44 -13.66 -10.35 11.64
C ASP A 44 -12.92 -11.14 10.54
N VAL A 45 -11.83 -10.59 9.99
CA VAL A 45 -10.95 -11.32 9.06
C VAL A 45 -10.29 -12.53 9.73
N ALA A 46 -9.85 -12.39 10.99
CA ALA A 46 -9.31 -13.50 11.77
C ALA A 46 -10.39 -14.55 12.11
N ASP A 47 -11.61 -14.11 12.44
CA ASP A 47 -12.74 -15.00 12.74
C ASP A 47 -13.17 -15.81 11.50
N ALA A 48 -13.14 -15.19 10.32
CA ALA A 48 -13.43 -15.86 9.06
C ALA A 48 -12.51 -17.08 8.80
N CYS A 49 -11.33 -17.15 9.41
CA CYS A 49 -10.45 -18.32 9.33
C CYS A 49 -11.07 -19.60 9.89
N LYS A 50 -12.11 -19.52 10.75
CA LYS A 50 -12.85 -20.70 11.25
C LYS A 50 -13.44 -21.55 10.12
N THR A 51 -13.78 -20.92 8.99
CA THR A 51 -14.38 -21.59 7.83
C THR A 51 -13.38 -21.79 6.68
N GLY A 52 -12.10 -21.48 6.91
CA GLY A 52 -10.99 -21.77 5.98
C GLY A 52 -10.41 -20.55 5.27
N ALA A 53 -9.46 -20.80 4.36
CA ALA A 53 -8.71 -19.74 3.68
C ALA A 53 -9.58 -18.93 2.69
N ALA A 54 -10.59 -19.56 2.09
CA ALA A 54 -11.43 -18.90 1.08
C ALA A 54 -12.24 -17.72 1.67
N THR A 55 -12.90 -17.94 2.80
CA THR A 55 -13.64 -16.90 3.52
C THR A 55 -12.70 -15.83 4.06
N ASN A 56 -11.52 -16.21 4.59
CA ASN A 56 -10.50 -15.25 5.00
C ASN A 56 -10.07 -14.31 3.84
N VAL A 57 -9.87 -14.83 2.63
CA VAL A 57 -9.56 -14.00 1.45
C VAL A 57 -10.74 -13.12 1.04
N ILE A 58 -11.98 -13.63 1.07
CA ILE A 58 -13.17 -12.83 0.74
C ILE A 58 -13.32 -11.65 1.70
N PHE A 59 -13.21 -11.90 3.01
CA PHE A 59 -13.35 -10.87 4.04
C PHE A 59 -12.23 -9.82 3.94
N GLY A 60 -10.98 -10.23 3.74
CA GLY A 60 -9.88 -9.29 3.60
C GLY A 60 -9.95 -8.42 2.34
N LEU A 61 -10.45 -8.96 1.22
CA LEU A 61 -10.71 -8.16 0.01
C LEU A 61 -11.84 -7.16 0.23
N ALA A 62 -12.96 -7.60 0.80
CA ALA A 62 -14.08 -6.74 1.12
C ALA A 62 -13.68 -5.61 2.08
N LEU A 63 -12.83 -5.92 3.08
CA LEU A 63 -12.27 -4.93 3.99
C LEU A 63 -11.45 -3.88 3.24
N GLY A 64 -10.55 -4.28 2.34
CA GLY A 64 -9.76 -3.34 1.54
C GLY A 64 -10.64 -2.42 0.70
N TYR A 65 -11.63 -2.98 0.01
CA TYR A 65 -12.58 -2.20 -0.79
C TYR A 65 -13.39 -1.22 0.06
N LYS A 66 -13.79 -1.62 1.28
CA LYS A 66 -14.48 -0.72 2.22
C LYS A 66 -13.55 0.38 2.74
N SER A 67 -12.26 0.09 2.92
CA SER A 67 -11.30 1.02 3.52
C SER A 67 -10.98 2.25 2.68
N VAL A 68 -11.29 2.24 1.37
CA VAL A 68 -11.00 3.37 0.47
C VAL A 68 -11.93 4.56 0.69
N ILE A 69 -13.11 4.34 1.28
CA ILE A 69 -14.21 5.32 1.29
C ILE A 69 -13.80 6.64 1.98
N VAL A 70 -13.35 6.57 3.23
CA VAL A 70 -12.99 7.78 3.98
C VAL A 70 -11.73 8.46 3.44
N PRO A 71 -10.64 7.74 3.08
CA PRO A 71 -9.48 8.34 2.42
C PRO A 71 -9.84 9.10 1.13
N VAL A 72 -10.71 8.54 0.29
CA VAL A 72 -11.14 9.19 -0.96
C VAL A 72 -11.93 10.46 -0.67
N PHE A 73 -12.82 10.45 0.32
CA PHE A 73 -13.51 11.67 0.76
C PHE A 73 -12.55 12.72 1.33
N ALA A 74 -11.57 12.30 2.13
CA ALA A 74 -10.56 13.22 2.68
C ALA A 74 -9.77 13.90 1.54
N ILE A 75 -9.30 13.12 0.56
CA ILE A 75 -8.62 13.64 -0.64
C ILE A 75 -9.54 14.57 -1.43
N ALA A 76 -10.80 14.20 -1.66
CA ALA A 76 -11.76 15.03 -2.41
C ALA A 76 -12.02 16.38 -1.72
N VAL A 77 -12.17 16.40 -0.40
CA VAL A 77 -12.31 17.64 0.39
C VAL A 77 -11.04 18.49 0.29
N SER A 78 -9.86 17.88 0.41
CA SER A 78 -8.59 18.59 0.24
C SER A 78 -8.44 19.21 -1.15
N ILE A 79 -8.82 18.49 -2.20
CA ILE A 79 -8.81 18.99 -3.57
C ILE A 79 -9.77 20.18 -3.70
N TYR A 80 -11.03 20.00 -3.30
CA TYR A 80 -12.06 21.02 -3.47
C TYR A 80 -11.71 22.31 -2.71
N ALA A 81 -11.32 22.19 -1.44
CA ALA A 81 -10.97 23.34 -0.63
C ALA A 81 -9.66 24.00 -1.11
N GLY A 82 -8.62 23.21 -1.39
CA GLY A 82 -7.35 23.72 -1.91
C GLY A 82 -7.52 24.46 -3.25
N PHE A 83 -8.30 23.88 -4.17
CA PHE A 83 -8.58 24.50 -5.46
C PHE A 83 -9.39 25.80 -5.33
N THR A 84 -10.38 25.83 -4.45
CA THR A 84 -11.21 27.02 -4.25
C THR A 84 -10.41 28.18 -3.62
N LEU A 85 -9.50 27.86 -2.70
CA LEU A 85 -8.73 28.87 -1.95
C LEU A 85 -7.53 29.42 -2.75
N ALA A 86 -6.81 28.58 -3.49
CA ALA A 86 -5.62 29.00 -4.22
C ALA A 86 -5.36 28.20 -5.52
N SER A 87 -6.41 27.71 -6.19
CA SER A 87 -6.33 26.95 -7.45
C SER A 87 -5.33 25.78 -7.37
N ILE A 88 -4.63 25.48 -8.46
CA ILE A 88 -3.64 24.40 -8.57
C ILE A 88 -2.55 24.52 -7.48
N TYR A 89 -2.14 25.75 -7.16
CA TYR A 89 -1.14 25.99 -6.11
C TYR A 89 -1.66 25.57 -4.72
N GLY A 90 -2.94 25.84 -4.44
CA GLY A 90 -3.61 25.40 -3.21
C GLY A 90 -3.61 23.88 -3.03
N ILE A 91 -3.83 23.13 -4.11
CA ILE A 91 -3.72 21.66 -4.10
C ILE A 91 -2.26 21.24 -3.84
N ALA A 92 -1.29 21.88 -4.49
CA ALA A 92 0.13 21.56 -4.31
C ALA A 92 0.59 21.77 -2.86
N VAL A 93 0.22 22.90 -2.24
CA VAL A 93 0.58 23.18 -0.83
C VAL A 93 -0.22 22.35 0.16
N ALA A 94 -1.44 21.90 -0.18
CA ALA A 94 -2.15 20.90 0.60
C ALA A 94 -1.40 19.55 0.60
N ALA A 95 -0.85 19.14 -0.55
CA ALA A 95 -0.02 17.96 -0.61
C ALA A 95 1.25 18.09 0.25
N LEU A 96 1.89 19.26 0.23
CA LEU A 96 3.01 19.58 1.12
C LEU A 96 2.58 19.56 2.60
N GLY A 97 1.39 20.05 2.92
CA GLY A 97 0.81 20.01 4.26
C GLY A 97 0.65 18.58 4.78
N MET A 98 0.18 17.66 3.93
CA MET A 98 0.09 16.24 4.27
C MET A 98 1.46 15.62 4.59
N LEU A 99 2.52 16.08 3.92
CA LEU A 99 3.90 15.62 4.14
C LEU A 99 4.73 16.52 5.06
N SER A 100 4.13 17.55 5.67
CA SER A 100 4.88 18.51 6.51
C SER A 100 5.50 17.87 7.75
N THR A 101 4.95 16.73 8.19
CA THR A 101 5.45 15.91 9.30
C THR A 101 6.14 14.62 8.82
N VAL A 102 6.67 14.61 7.59
CA VAL A 102 7.29 13.42 6.97
C VAL A 102 8.40 12.79 7.81
N ALA A 103 9.17 13.58 8.57
CA ALA A 103 10.20 13.05 9.46
C ALA A 103 9.60 12.10 10.52
N THR A 104 8.49 12.49 11.14
CA THR A 104 7.75 11.64 12.09
C THR A 104 7.12 10.45 11.38
N GLY A 105 6.51 10.67 10.21
CA GLY A 105 5.92 9.61 9.39
C GLY A 105 6.92 8.51 9.00
N LEU A 106 8.11 8.91 8.55
CA LEU A 106 9.20 7.99 8.22
C LEU A 106 9.75 7.27 9.46
N ALA A 107 9.83 7.95 10.60
CA ALA A 107 10.30 7.32 11.84
C ALA A 107 9.37 6.17 12.28
N ILE A 108 8.05 6.37 12.24
CA ILE A 108 7.08 5.32 12.63
C ILE A 108 6.97 4.21 11.58
N ASP A 109 7.17 4.50 10.28
CA ASP A 109 7.18 3.51 9.21
C ASP A 109 8.46 2.65 9.29
N ALA A 110 9.63 3.28 9.41
CA ALA A 110 10.92 2.58 9.53
C ALA A 110 11.04 1.74 10.81
N TYR A 111 10.32 2.12 11.87
CA TYR A 111 10.21 1.32 13.09
C TYR A 111 9.68 -0.11 12.84
N GLY A 112 8.80 -0.30 11.86
CA GLY A 112 8.19 -1.61 11.56
C GLY A 112 9.21 -2.65 11.09
N PRO A 113 9.91 -2.44 9.95
CA PRO A 113 10.93 -3.36 9.46
C PRO A 113 12.08 -3.63 10.45
N ILE A 114 12.43 -2.64 11.29
CA ILE A 114 13.42 -2.84 12.36
C ILE A 114 12.91 -3.85 13.39
N SER A 115 11.64 -3.73 13.78
CA SER A 115 10.99 -4.63 14.74
C SER A 115 10.80 -6.05 14.20
N ASP A 116 10.43 -6.20 12.92
CA ASP A 116 10.34 -7.49 12.24
C ASP A 116 11.70 -8.22 12.24
N ASN A 117 12.77 -7.52 11.82
CA ASN A 117 14.13 -8.04 11.84
C ASN A 117 14.60 -8.43 13.26
N ALA A 118 14.28 -7.63 14.27
CA ALA A 118 14.59 -7.95 15.66
C ALA A 118 13.92 -9.26 16.11
N GLY A 119 12.66 -9.47 15.72
CA GLY A 119 11.96 -10.74 15.96
C GLY A 119 12.61 -11.91 15.24
N GLY A 120 12.97 -11.74 13.96
CA GLY A 120 13.68 -12.76 13.18
C GLY A 120 15.01 -13.17 13.81
N ILE A 121 15.82 -12.20 14.25
CA ILE A 121 17.09 -12.44 14.96
C ILE A 121 16.84 -13.21 16.26
N ALA A 122 15.83 -12.82 17.04
CA ALA A 122 15.51 -13.49 18.30
C ALA A 122 15.15 -14.98 18.10
N GLU A 123 14.40 -15.30 17.04
CA GLU A 123 14.05 -16.68 16.69
C GLU A 123 15.27 -17.47 16.21
N MET A 124 16.07 -16.91 15.29
CA MET A 124 17.26 -17.56 14.75
C MET A 124 18.36 -17.78 15.81
N ALA A 125 18.43 -16.92 16.82
CA ALA A 125 19.36 -17.06 17.94
C ALA A 125 18.86 -17.98 19.06
N GLY A 126 17.68 -18.60 18.91
CA GLY A 126 17.11 -19.49 19.93
C GLY A 126 16.81 -18.80 21.26
N MET A 127 16.51 -17.49 21.23
CA MET A 127 16.24 -16.72 22.44
C MET A 127 14.92 -17.13 23.09
N SER A 128 14.72 -16.73 24.36
CA SER A 128 13.50 -17.12 25.10
C SER A 128 12.21 -16.66 24.40
N ARG A 129 11.14 -17.45 24.56
CA ARG A 129 9.80 -17.15 24.04
C ARG A 129 9.27 -15.77 24.49
N ARG A 130 9.68 -15.29 25.66
CA ARG A 130 9.33 -13.96 26.17
C ARG A 130 9.91 -12.82 25.32
N ILE A 131 11.10 -13.01 24.74
CA ILE A 131 11.68 -12.03 23.80
C ILE A 131 10.87 -12.02 22.52
N ARG A 132 10.55 -13.20 21.96
CA ARG A 132 9.74 -13.32 20.74
C ARG A 132 8.35 -12.70 20.90
N GLN A 133 7.69 -12.90 22.05
CA GLN A 133 6.42 -12.27 22.37
C GLN A 133 6.49 -10.74 22.38
N ARG A 134 7.58 -10.16 22.90
CA ARG A 134 7.78 -8.72 22.88
C ARG A 134 7.98 -8.21 21.45
N THR A 135 8.84 -8.85 20.67
CA THR A 135 9.08 -8.45 19.28
C THR A 135 7.85 -8.63 18.40
N ASP A 136 7.05 -9.69 18.60
CA ASP A 136 5.79 -9.89 17.87
C ASP A 136 4.77 -8.77 18.15
N ALA A 137 4.75 -8.21 19.37
CA ALA A 137 3.92 -7.06 19.69
C ALA A 137 4.39 -5.78 18.99
N LEU A 138 5.72 -5.57 18.91
CA LEU A 138 6.32 -4.43 18.20
C LEU A 138 6.07 -4.53 16.68
N ASP A 139 6.22 -5.73 16.12
CA ASP A 139 5.99 -6.03 14.70
C ASP A 139 4.52 -5.81 14.29
N ALA A 140 3.56 -6.26 15.11
CA ALA A 140 2.14 -6.00 14.86
C ALA A 140 1.79 -4.49 14.83
N ALA A 141 2.44 -3.69 15.69
CA ALA A 141 2.32 -2.23 15.62
C ALA A 141 2.98 -1.69 14.33
N GLY A 142 4.17 -2.20 13.98
CA GLY A 142 4.88 -1.89 12.75
C GLY A 142 4.08 -2.15 11.46
N ASN A 143 3.31 -3.22 11.41
CA ASN A 143 2.42 -3.52 10.29
C ASN A 143 1.34 -2.44 10.08
N THR A 144 0.85 -1.88 11.19
CA THR A 144 -0.15 -0.80 11.17
C THR A 144 0.51 0.51 10.73
N THR A 145 1.68 0.86 11.28
CA THR A 145 2.39 2.09 10.89
C THR A 145 2.86 2.05 9.45
N ALA A 146 3.27 0.89 8.93
CA ALA A 146 3.60 0.70 7.52
C ALA A 146 2.38 0.88 6.59
N ALA A 147 1.19 0.50 7.03
CA ALA A 147 -0.03 0.79 6.29
C ALA A 147 -0.36 2.29 6.31
N ILE A 148 -0.22 2.95 7.46
CA ILE A 148 -0.41 4.40 7.60
C ILE A 148 0.55 5.17 6.69
N GLY A 149 1.85 4.83 6.69
CA GLY A 149 2.86 5.44 5.83
C GLY A 149 2.48 5.35 4.34
N LYS A 150 1.98 4.18 3.90
CA LYS A 150 1.44 4.01 2.54
C LYS A 150 0.22 4.89 2.27
N GLY A 151 -0.69 5.02 3.24
CA GLY A 151 -1.83 5.92 3.13
C GLY A 151 -1.42 7.37 2.90
N PHE A 152 -0.43 7.87 3.66
CA PHE A 152 0.16 9.20 3.46
C PHE A 152 0.82 9.36 2.10
N ALA A 153 1.60 8.35 1.66
CA ALA A 153 2.23 8.37 0.34
C ALA A 153 1.19 8.43 -0.79
N ILE A 154 0.14 7.60 -0.73
CA ILE A 154 -0.91 7.57 -1.75
C ILE A 154 -1.73 8.88 -1.75
N GLY A 155 -2.12 9.38 -0.56
CA GLY A 155 -2.89 10.61 -0.45
C GLY A 155 -2.13 11.84 -0.97
N SER A 156 -0.86 11.96 -0.60
CA SER A 156 -0.01 13.07 -1.06
C SER A 156 0.31 12.95 -2.55
N ALA A 157 0.60 11.74 -3.05
CA ALA A 157 0.79 11.48 -4.48
C ALA A 157 -0.45 11.86 -5.29
N ALA A 158 -1.66 11.59 -4.78
CA ALA A 158 -2.90 11.98 -5.46
C ALA A 158 -3.03 13.51 -5.59
N LEU A 159 -2.76 14.24 -4.51
CA LEU A 159 -2.81 15.72 -4.50
C LEU A 159 -1.72 16.32 -5.41
N VAL A 160 -0.48 15.87 -5.29
CA VAL A 160 0.63 16.33 -6.15
C VAL A 160 0.35 16.01 -7.62
N SER A 161 -0.13 14.81 -7.92
CA SER A 161 -0.44 14.41 -9.31
C SER A 161 -1.52 15.27 -9.92
N LEU A 162 -2.55 15.66 -9.16
CA LEU A 162 -3.58 16.58 -9.65
C LEU A 162 -3.01 17.98 -9.88
N ALA A 163 -2.13 18.46 -9.00
CA ALA A 163 -1.46 19.74 -9.19
C ALA A 163 -0.58 19.74 -10.46
N LEU A 164 0.25 18.70 -10.63
CA LEU A 164 1.08 18.50 -11.82
C LEU A 164 0.24 18.34 -13.10
N PHE A 165 -0.91 17.68 -13.02
CA PHE A 165 -1.85 17.57 -14.13
C PHE A 165 -2.37 18.95 -14.56
N GLY A 166 -2.78 19.80 -13.61
CA GLY A 166 -3.17 21.18 -13.91
C GLY A 166 -2.04 21.99 -14.55
N THR A 167 -0.82 21.87 -14.03
CA THR A 167 0.38 22.50 -14.61
C THR A 167 0.66 21.98 -16.02
N PHE A 168 0.51 20.68 -16.26
CA PHE A 168 0.67 20.06 -17.58
C PHE A 168 -0.33 20.63 -18.59
N VAL A 169 -1.62 20.73 -18.25
CA VAL A 169 -2.67 21.26 -19.13
C VAL A 169 -2.33 22.69 -19.59
N SER A 170 -1.93 23.54 -18.64
CA SER A 170 -1.48 24.90 -18.92
C SER A 170 -0.23 24.92 -19.82
N ARG A 171 0.79 24.13 -19.46
CA ARG A 171 2.08 24.10 -20.19
C ARG A 171 1.97 23.53 -21.60
N ALA A 172 1.01 22.63 -21.82
CA ALA A 172 0.70 22.01 -23.10
C ALA A 172 -0.21 22.87 -24.00
N GLY A 173 -0.67 24.05 -23.52
CA GLY A 173 -1.55 24.94 -24.27
C GLY A 173 -2.95 24.34 -24.52
N VAL A 174 -3.41 23.47 -23.63
CA VAL A 174 -4.75 22.87 -23.72
C VAL A 174 -5.74 23.79 -23.02
N ALA A 175 -6.61 24.45 -23.79
CA ALA A 175 -7.59 25.39 -23.26
C ALA A 175 -8.57 24.74 -22.25
N ASP A 176 -9.15 23.59 -22.62
CA ASP A 176 -10.06 22.83 -21.77
C ASP A 176 -9.87 21.32 -21.95
N VAL A 177 -9.97 20.58 -20.84
CA VAL A 177 -10.00 19.12 -20.84
C VAL A 177 -11.46 18.66 -20.76
N ASN A 178 -12.12 18.58 -21.91
CA ASN A 178 -13.50 18.09 -22.00
C ASN A 178 -13.53 16.55 -22.03
N VAL A 179 -14.14 15.94 -21.00
CA VAL A 179 -14.28 14.47 -20.89
C VAL A 179 -15.09 13.87 -22.04
N LEU A 180 -16.03 14.61 -22.64
CA LEU A 180 -16.80 14.17 -23.80
C LEU A 180 -16.01 14.22 -25.11
N ASN A 181 -14.78 14.76 -25.10
CA ASN A 181 -13.91 14.69 -26.26
C ASN A 181 -13.40 13.25 -26.44
N PRO A 182 -13.55 12.63 -27.63
CA PRO A 182 -13.13 11.24 -27.84
C PRO A 182 -11.66 10.98 -27.51
N LYS A 183 -10.76 11.93 -27.81
CA LYS A 183 -9.33 11.79 -27.50
C LYS A 183 -9.08 11.73 -26.00
N VAL A 184 -9.78 12.57 -25.23
CA VAL A 184 -9.66 12.62 -23.76
C VAL A 184 -10.27 11.37 -23.15
N PHE A 185 -11.47 10.96 -23.59
CA PHE A 185 -12.15 9.79 -23.04
C PHE A 185 -11.39 8.48 -23.28
N VAL A 186 -10.85 8.27 -24.48
CA VAL A 186 -10.00 7.11 -24.78
C VAL A 186 -8.75 7.10 -23.91
N GLY A 187 -8.12 8.27 -23.75
CA GLY A 187 -6.99 8.44 -22.83
C GLY A 187 -7.37 8.08 -21.39
N LEU A 188 -8.51 8.59 -20.91
CA LEU A 188 -9.04 8.32 -19.57
C LEU A 188 -9.24 6.83 -19.32
N HIS A 189 -9.90 6.14 -20.26
CA HIS A 189 -10.14 4.71 -20.16
C HIS A 189 -8.84 3.90 -20.16
N ALA A 190 -7.91 4.22 -21.07
CA ALA A 190 -6.60 3.57 -21.13
C ALA A 190 -5.77 3.83 -19.86
N GLY A 191 -5.78 5.07 -19.37
CA GLY A 191 -5.10 5.47 -18.13
C GLY A 191 -5.64 4.74 -16.91
N ALA A 192 -6.96 4.60 -16.79
CA ALA A 192 -7.59 3.89 -15.68
C ALA A 192 -7.23 2.39 -15.65
N MET A 193 -6.86 1.81 -16.79
CA MET A 193 -6.41 0.42 -16.90
C MET A 193 -4.93 0.24 -16.50
N LEU A 194 -4.07 1.26 -16.65
CA LEU A 194 -2.63 1.15 -16.38
C LEU A 194 -2.29 0.62 -14.98
N PRO A 195 -2.93 1.07 -13.88
CA PRO A 195 -2.67 0.52 -12.55
C PRO A 195 -2.99 -0.98 -12.42
N PHE A 196 -4.00 -1.47 -13.15
CA PHE A 196 -4.34 -2.88 -13.19
C PHE A 196 -3.31 -3.69 -13.98
N TRP A 197 -2.84 -3.17 -15.12
CA TRP A 197 -1.79 -3.81 -15.89
C TRP A 197 -0.47 -3.88 -15.11
N PHE A 198 -0.08 -2.77 -14.48
CA PHE A 198 1.06 -2.70 -13.57
C PHE A 198 0.94 -3.72 -12.44
N SER A 199 -0.24 -3.80 -11.81
CA SER A 199 -0.51 -4.76 -10.72
C SER A 199 -0.43 -6.21 -11.21
N ALA A 200 -0.96 -6.52 -12.39
CA ALA A 200 -0.91 -7.87 -12.97
C ALA A 200 0.54 -8.33 -13.20
N MET A 201 1.40 -7.45 -13.72
CA MET A 201 2.81 -7.75 -13.95
C MET A 201 3.54 -7.99 -12.64
N THR A 202 3.44 -7.06 -11.68
CA THR A 202 4.12 -7.18 -10.38
C THR A 202 3.65 -8.40 -9.58
N MET A 203 2.34 -8.69 -9.58
CA MET A 203 1.78 -9.87 -8.91
C MET A 203 2.26 -11.18 -9.52
N ARG A 204 2.24 -11.29 -10.86
CA ARG A 204 2.72 -12.49 -11.56
C ARG A 204 4.20 -12.74 -11.28
N ASN A 205 5.00 -11.67 -11.29
CA ASN A 205 6.43 -11.75 -11.09
C ASN A 205 6.78 -12.23 -9.68
N VAL A 206 6.09 -11.73 -8.65
CA VAL A 206 6.23 -12.25 -7.27
C VAL A 206 5.75 -13.69 -7.18
N GLY A 207 4.62 -14.04 -7.81
CA GLY A 207 4.09 -15.41 -7.79
C GLY A 207 5.08 -16.43 -8.35
N SER A 208 5.69 -16.14 -9.51
CA SER A 208 6.72 -16.98 -10.12
C SER A 208 7.96 -17.12 -9.22
N ALA A 209 8.45 -16.02 -8.64
CA ALA A 209 9.60 -16.06 -7.73
C ALA A 209 9.31 -16.85 -6.44
N ALA A 210 8.10 -16.69 -5.88
CA ALA A 210 7.66 -17.42 -4.70
C ALA A 210 7.55 -18.93 -4.97
N LEU A 211 7.06 -19.33 -6.14
CA LEU A 211 6.97 -20.75 -6.54
C LEU A 211 8.36 -21.41 -6.56
N ARG A 212 9.34 -20.74 -7.18
CA ARG A 212 10.74 -21.19 -7.18
C ARG A 212 11.34 -21.27 -5.78
N MET A 213 11.02 -20.30 -4.91
CA MET A 213 11.44 -20.31 -3.51
C MET A 213 10.87 -21.51 -2.75
N VAL A 214 9.58 -21.81 -2.93
CA VAL A 214 8.92 -22.97 -2.30
C VAL A 214 9.54 -24.28 -2.78
N GLU A 215 9.77 -24.43 -4.07
CA GLU A 215 10.44 -25.61 -4.64
C GLU A 215 11.84 -25.79 -4.09
N GLU A 216 12.63 -24.72 -3.96
CA GLU A 216 13.97 -24.77 -3.40
C GLU A 216 13.97 -25.14 -1.92
N VAL A 217 13.10 -24.52 -1.11
CA VAL A 217 12.98 -24.85 0.31
C VAL A 217 12.55 -26.30 0.50
N ARG A 218 11.57 -26.79 -0.29
CA ARG A 218 11.17 -28.20 -0.28
C ARG A 218 12.31 -29.12 -0.69
N ARG A 219 13.10 -28.76 -1.70
CA ARG A 219 14.28 -29.52 -2.13
C ARG A 219 15.28 -29.62 -0.99
N GLN A 220 15.59 -28.53 -0.29
CA GLN A 220 16.53 -28.56 0.84
C GLN A 220 16.03 -29.48 1.95
N PHE A 221 14.77 -29.36 2.37
CA PHE A 221 14.19 -30.24 3.39
C PHE A 221 14.16 -31.72 2.99
N ALA A 222 13.95 -32.03 1.72
CA ALA A 222 13.91 -33.41 1.23
C ALA A 222 15.29 -34.02 1.00
N SER A 223 16.31 -33.22 0.66
CA SER A 223 17.61 -33.73 0.16
C SER A 223 18.79 -33.52 1.10
N ILE A 224 18.71 -32.62 2.09
CA ILE A 224 19.80 -32.36 3.05
C ILE A 224 19.52 -33.18 4.33
N PRO A 225 20.27 -34.26 4.60
CA PRO A 225 20.08 -35.07 5.79
C PRO A 225 20.39 -34.26 7.06
N GLY A 226 19.55 -34.38 8.09
CA GLY A 226 19.77 -33.67 9.36
C GLY A 226 19.20 -32.24 9.39
N LEU A 227 18.64 -31.72 8.29
CA LEU A 227 18.14 -30.34 8.24
C LEU A 227 16.88 -30.14 9.07
N MET A 228 15.89 -31.05 8.95
CA MET A 228 14.66 -30.99 9.74
C MET A 228 14.91 -31.20 11.23
N GLU A 229 15.93 -32.00 11.56
CA GLU A 229 16.36 -32.28 12.92
C GLU A 229 17.23 -31.16 13.53
N GLY A 230 17.54 -30.10 12.76
CA GLY A 230 18.38 -28.98 13.19
C GLY A 230 19.86 -29.32 13.36
N ARG A 231 20.34 -30.42 12.75
CA ARG A 231 21.73 -30.89 12.82
C ARG A 231 22.58 -30.45 11.61
N ALA A 232 21.94 -30.02 10.53
CA ALA A 232 22.60 -29.48 9.34
C ALA A 232 22.15 -28.03 9.08
N ALA A 233 23.06 -27.22 8.53
CA ALA A 233 22.77 -25.84 8.15
C ALA A 233 22.08 -25.79 6.77
N PRO A 234 21.05 -24.96 6.59
CA PRO A 234 20.43 -24.74 5.27
C PRO A 234 21.34 -23.92 4.34
N ASP A 235 21.09 -24.03 3.04
CA ASP A 235 21.74 -23.20 2.02
C ASP A 235 20.95 -21.89 1.82
N TYR A 236 21.27 -20.89 2.65
CA TYR A 236 20.69 -19.56 2.55
C TYR A 236 21.07 -18.84 1.24
N ALA A 237 22.28 -19.06 0.73
CA ALA A 237 22.81 -18.35 -0.44
C ALA A 237 21.99 -18.65 -1.70
N ARG A 238 21.49 -19.88 -1.84
CA ARG A 238 20.64 -20.27 -2.96
C ARG A 238 19.26 -19.61 -2.90
N CYS A 239 18.65 -19.49 -1.72
CA CYS A 239 17.41 -18.73 -1.54
C CYS A 239 17.61 -17.24 -1.88
N VAL A 240 18.71 -16.64 -1.40
CA VAL A 240 19.08 -15.25 -1.74
C VAL A 240 19.20 -15.10 -3.25
N ARG A 241 19.96 -15.97 -3.92
CA ARG A 241 20.18 -15.94 -5.38
C ARG A 241 18.87 -16.00 -6.18
N ILE A 242 17.90 -16.85 -5.79
CA ILE A 242 16.58 -16.90 -6.46
C ILE A 242 15.89 -15.53 -6.41
N SER A 243 15.93 -14.87 -5.25
CA SER A 243 15.30 -13.54 -5.09
C SER A 243 16.09 -12.44 -5.82
N THR A 244 17.43 -12.53 -5.83
CA THR A 244 18.33 -11.59 -6.49
C THR A 244 18.26 -11.67 -8.02
N ASP A 245 18.21 -12.88 -8.59
CA ASP A 245 18.14 -13.06 -10.05
C ASP A 245 16.79 -12.64 -10.61
N ALA A 246 15.72 -12.85 -9.84
CA ALA A 246 14.37 -12.47 -10.24
C ALA A 246 14.15 -10.95 -10.18
N SER A 247 14.62 -10.27 -9.12
CA SER A 247 14.18 -8.90 -8.85
C SER A 247 14.51 -7.88 -9.95
N PRO A 248 15.76 -7.76 -10.45
CA PRO A 248 16.10 -6.79 -11.49
C PRO A 248 15.40 -7.08 -12.82
N ARG A 249 15.35 -8.35 -13.24
CA ARG A 249 14.73 -8.76 -14.50
C ARG A 249 13.23 -8.47 -14.53
N GLU A 250 12.57 -8.75 -13.41
CA GLU A 250 11.12 -8.62 -13.29
C GLU A 250 10.66 -7.18 -13.01
N MET A 251 11.55 -6.28 -12.59
CA MET A 251 11.24 -4.85 -12.38
C MET A 251 11.27 -4.02 -13.66
N MET A 252 12.02 -4.46 -14.69
CA MET A 252 12.14 -3.71 -15.95
C MET A 252 10.80 -3.50 -16.66
N PRO A 253 9.94 -4.53 -16.84
CA PRO A 253 8.71 -4.35 -17.61
C PRO A 253 7.69 -3.39 -16.96
N PRO A 254 7.39 -3.46 -15.64
CA PRO A 254 6.52 -2.48 -14.98
C PRO A 254 7.11 -1.05 -15.01
N GLY A 255 8.43 -0.91 -14.86
CA GLY A 255 9.09 0.40 -14.97
C GLY A 255 9.01 0.99 -16.38
N ALA A 256 9.23 0.16 -17.40
CA ALA A 256 9.07 0.56 -18.80
C ALA A 256 7.62 0.98 -19.09
N LEU A 257 6.62 0.28 -18.56
CA LEU A 257 5.21 0.65 -18.71
C LEU A 257 4.94 2.09 -18.23
N VAL A 258 5.39 2.42 -17.02
CA VAL A 258 5.15 3.75 -16.40
C VAL A 258 5.88 4.85 -17.16
N LEU A 259 7.12 4.61 -17.60
CA LEU A 259 7.91 5.61 -18.33
C LEU A 259 7.45 5.80 -19.78
N LEU A 260 7.12 4.71 -20.47
CA LEU A 260 6.76 4.76 -21.89
C LEU A 260 5.31 5.17 -22.11
N ALA A 261 4.37 4.88 -21.20
CA ALA A 261 2.96 5.19 -21.43
C ALA A 261 2.69 6.70 -21.68
N PRO A 262 3.23 7.65 -20.88
CA PRO A 262 3.09 9.07 -21.18
C PRO A 262 3.77 9.49 -22.48
N LEU A 263 4.96 8.94 -22.77
CA LEU A 263 5.72 9.25 -23.99
C LEU A 263 4.97 8.80 -25.24
N LEU A 264 4.46 7.56 -25.26
CA LEU A 264 3.70 7.01 -26.37
C LEU A 264 2.37 7.74 -26.54
N ALA A 265 1.63 7.99 -25.45
CA ALA A 265 0.37 8.72 -25.51
C ALA A 265 0.57 10.16 -26.02
N GLY A 266 1.60 10.86 -25.51
CA GLY A 266 1.91 12.23 -25.91
C GLY A 266 2.37 12.34 -27.37
N THR A 267 3.25 11.45 -27.83
CA THR A 267 3.84 11.50 -29.17
C THR A 267 2.88 11.03 -30.27
N PHE A 268 2.16 9.92 -30.06
CA PHE A 268 1.31 9.33 -31.11
C PHE A 268 -0.14 9.81 -31.07
N PHE A 269 -0.69 10.14 -29.89
CA PHE A 269 -2.10 10.49 -29.72
C PHE A 269 -2.33 11.95 -29.31
N GLY A 270 -1.27 12.63 -28.91
CA GLY A 270 -1.25 14.05 -28.58
C GLY A 270 -1.64 14.37 -27.13
N VAL A 271 -1.47 15.64 -26.76
CA VAL A 271 -1.59 16.12 -25.38
C VAL A 271 -2.98 15.96 -24.76
N ARG A 272 -4.05 15.94 -25.57
CA ARG A 272 -5.43 15.72 -25.09
C ARG A 272 -5.66 14.28 -24.63
N SER A 273 -5.11 13.30 -25.34
CA SER A 273 -5.17 11.89 -24.93
C SER A 273 -4.29 11.64 -23.72
N LEU A 274 -3.10 12.26 -23.68
CA LEU A 274 -2.25 12.22 -22.49
C LEU A 274 -2.95 12.83 -21.26
N ALA A 275 -3.67 13.94 -21.43
CA ALA A 275 -4.45 14.55 -20.33
C ALA A 275 -5.47 13.57 -19.74
N GLY A 276 -6.22 12.87 -20.61
CA GLY A 276 -7.12 11.80 -20.19
C GLY A 276 -6.38 10.68 -19.45
N LEU A 277 -5.26 10.21 -20.01
CA LEU A 277 -4.45 9.13 -19.44
C LEU A 277 -3.97 9.45 -18.02
N LEU A 278 -3.46 10.66 -17.79
CA LEU A 278 -3.02 11.11 -16.46
C LEU A 278 -4.18 11.14 -15.46
N ALA A 279 -5.33 11.70 -15.86
CA ALA A 279 -6.52 11.74 -15.01
C ALA A 279 -7.04 10.34 -14.67
N GLY A 280 -7.07 9.43 -15.65
CA GLY A 280 -7.56 8.06 -15.48
C GLY A 280 -6.64 7.23 -14.59
N ALA A 281 -5.33 7.33 -14.80
CA ALA A 281 -4.33 6.66 -13.98
C ALA A 281 -4.41 7.11 -12.51
N LEU A 282 -4.61 8.41 -12.27
CA LEU A 282 -4.78 8.97 -10.93
C LEU A 282 -6.03 8.42 -10.22
N VAL A 283 -7.22 8.60 -10.80
CA VAL A 283 -8.48 8.27 -10.09
C VAL A 283 -8.67 6.77 -9.90
N SER A 284 -8.11 5.94 -10.79
CA SER A 284 -8.14 4.48 -10.70
C SER A 284 -7.05 3.93 -9.78
N GLY A 285 -5.82 4.46 -9.92
CA GLY A 285 -4.63 4.02 -9.19
C GLY A 285 -4.77 4.18 -7.69
N VAL A 286 -5.33 5.30 -7.23
CA VAL A 286 -5.57 5.56 -5.81
C VAL A 286 -6.45 4.47 -5.18
N GLN A 287 -7.50 4.00 -5.87
CA GLN A 287 -8.43 3.00 -5.34
C GLN A 287 -7.75 1.65 -5.13
N ILE A 288 -7.03 1.17 -6.15
CA ILE A 288 -6.33 -0.11 -6.07
C ILE A 288 -5.15 -0.05 -5.09
N ALA A 289 -4.45 1.08 -4.99
CA ALA A 289 -3.33 1.26 -4.06
C ALA A 289 -3.80 1.18 -2.60
N ILE A 290 -4.85 1.92 -2.22
CA ILE A 290 -5.37 1.93 -0.84
C ILE A 290 -5.97 0.57 -0.49
N SER A 291 -6.87 0.05 -1.34
CA SER A 291 -7.56 -1.21 -1.07
C SER A 291 -6.58 -2.36 -0.95
N ALA A 292 -5.60 -2.46 -1.85
CA ALA A 292 -4.55 -3.46 -1.74
C ALA A 292 -3.81 -3.27 -0.42
N SER A 293 -3.30 -2.06 -0.13
CA SER A 293 -2.50 -1.75 1.07
C SER A 293 -3.17 -2.26 2.34
N ASN A 294 -4.42 -1.88 2.53
CA ASN A 294 -5.16 -2.15 3.76
C ASN A 294 -5.57 -3.61 3.86
N SER A 295 -5.99 -4.27 2.77
CA SER A 295 -6.26 -5.71 2.80
C SER A 295 -5.04 -6.50 3.28
N GLY A 296 -3.85 -6.18 2.74
CA GLY A 296 -2.63 -6.88 3.14
C GLY A 296 -2.19 -6.63 4.58
N GLY A 297 -2.31 -5.39 5.07
CA GLY A 297 -2.06 -5.11 6.50
C GLY A 297 -3.05 -5.84 7.40
N ALA A 298 -4.32 -5.92 6.98
CA ALA A 298 -5.36 -6.64 7.71
C ALA A 298 -5.09 -8.16 7.77
N TRP A 299 -4.69 -8.82 6.68
CA TRP A 299 -4.36 -10.24 6.71
C TRP A 299 -3.16 -10.54 7.61
N ASP A 300 -2.11 -9.73 7.55
CA ASP A 300 -0.93 -9.93 8.40
C ASP A 300 -1.29 -9.76 9.88
N ASN A 301 -2.02 -8.70 10.23
CA ASN A 301 -2.43 -8.48 11.61
C ASN A 301 -3.51 -9.46 12.09
N ALA A 302 -4.35 -10.01 11.21
CA ALA A 302 -5.26 -11.11 11.52
C ALA A 302 -4.49 -12.39 11.84
N LYS A 303 -3.42 -12.71 11.10
CA LYS A 303 -2.51 -13.80 11.47
C LYS A 303 -1.85 -13.53 12.82
N LYS A 304 -1.25 -12.35 13.02
CA LYS A 304 -0.60 -11.96 14.29
C LYS A 304 -1.55 -12.03 15.47
N TYR A 305 -2.83 -11.71 15.28
CA TYR A 305 -3.87 -11.83 16.30
C TYR A 305 -4.03 -13.27 16.79
N ILE A 306 -4.14 -14.23 15.87
CA ILE A 306 -4.24 -15.66 16.18
C ILE A 306 -2.93 -16.16 16.84
N GLU A 307 -1.78 -15.72 16.32
CA GLU A 307 -0.47 -16.12 16.83
C GLU A 307 -0.19 -15.63 18.26
N ALA A 308 -0.68 -14.45 18.61
CA ALA A 308 -0.50 -13.85 19.92
C ALA A 308 -1.40 -14.49 20.99
N GLY A 309 -2.64 -14.86 20.66
CA GLY A 309 -3.56 -15.50 21.61
C GLY A 309 -3.84 -14.65 22.86
N ALA A 310 -3.81 -13.32 22.73
CA ALA A 310 -3.88 -12.39 23.87
C ALA A 310 -5.29 -12.22 24.45
N SER A 311 -6.34 -12.59 23.72
CA SER A 311 -7.73 -12.59 24.15
C SER A 311 -8.35 -13.97 24.05
N ASP A 312 -9.47 -14.22 24.73
CA ASP A 312 -10.14 -15.53 24.65
C ASP A 312 -10.62 -15.85 23.23
N HIS A 313 -11.05 -14.82 22.49
CA HIS A 313 -11.35 -14.96 21.06
C HIS A 313 -10.12 -15.38 20.24
N ALA A 314 -8.97 -14.73 20.42
CA ALA A 314 -7.74 -15.10 19.74
C ALA A 314 -7.29 -16.53 20.09
N LYS A 315 -7.39 -16.92 21.37
CA LYS A 315 -7.07 -18.27 21.83
C LYS A 315 -7.98 -19.32 21.19
N SER A 316 -9.26 -18.99 20.96
CA SER A 316 -10.21 -19.90 20.31
C SER A 316 -9.88 -20.22 18.85
N LEU A 317 -9.13 -19.34 18.18
CA LEU A 317 -8.64 -19.51 16.81
C LEU A 317 -7.27 -20.21 16.76
N GLY A 318 -6.51 -20.12 17.85
CA GLY A 318 -5.21 -20.77 18.00
C GLY A 318 -5.31 -22.27 18.35
N PRO A 319 -4.20 -22.88 18.81
CA PRO A 319 -2.84 -22.33 18.84
C PRO A 319 -2.21 -22.25 17.43
N LYS A 320 -0.96 -21.76 17.35
CA LYS A 320 -0.15 -21.85 16.11
C LYS A 320 -0.16 -23.29 15.58
N GLY A 321 -0.40 -23.44 14.28
CA GLY A 321 -0.55 -24.73 13.61
C GLY A 321 -1.99 -25.25 13.51
N SER A 322 -2.97 -24.59 14.16
CA SER A 322 -4.40 -24.86 13.95
C SER A 322 -4.81 -24.61 12.50
N ASP A 323 -5.94 -25.17 12.08
CA ASP A 323 -6.44 -24.95 10.71
C ASP A 323 -6.81 -23.49 10.46
N ALA A 324 -7.33 -22.79 11.46
CA ALA A 324 -7.56 -21.35 11.39
C ALA A 324 -6.25 -20.55 11.28
N HIS A 325 -5.18 -20.94 11.98
CA HIS A 325 -3.86 -20.33 11.82
C HIS A 325 -3.30 -20.55 10.42
N LYS A 326 -3.37 -21.78 9.88
CA LYS A 326 -2.96 -22.08 8.50
C LYS A 326 -3.77 -21.29 7.47
N ALA A 327 -5.08 -21.13 7.69
CA ALA A 327 -5.94 -20.31 6.84
C ALA A 327 -5.49 -18.83 6.83
N ALA A 328 -5.15 -18.27 7.98
CA ALA A 328 -4.62 -16.91 8.09
C ALA A 328 -3.27 -16.74 7.38
N VAL A 329 -2.36 -17.71 7.54
CA VAL A 329 -1.06 -17.74 6.84
C VAL A 329 -1.25 -17.80 5.31
N ASN A 330 -2.23 -18.57 4.83
CA ASN A 330 -2.56 -18.62 3.41
C ASN A 330 -3.09 -17.29 2.88
N GLY A 331 -3.96 -16.61 3.64
CA GLY A 331 -4.46 -15.27 3.30
C GLY A 331 -3.35 -14.22 3.18
N GLU A 332 -2.44 -14.19 4.16
CA GLU A 332 -1.26 -13.32 4.12
C GLU A 332 -0.36 -13.65 2.92
N SER A 333 -0.04 -14.94 2.72
CA SER A 333 0.90 -15.38 1.69
C SER A 333 0.37 -15.12 0.27
N ALA A 334 -0.93 -15.37 0.04
CA ALA A 334 -1.57 -15.14 -1.26
C ALA A 334 -1.58 -13.66 -1.67
N THR A 335 -1.44 -12.76 -0.70
CA THR A 335 -1.64 -11.32 -0.88
C THR A 335 -0.38 -10.51 -0.57
N ARG A 336 0.72 -11.17 -0.19
CA ARG A 336 2.04 -10.56 0.03
C ARG A 336 2.66 -9.97 -1.25
N SER A 337 2.31 -10.55 -2.41
CA SER A 337 2.63 -9.97 -3.74
C SER A 337 1.90 -8.65 -3.96
N ARG A 338 0.65 -8.58 -3.50
CA ARG A 338 -0.10 -7.35 -3.46
C ARG A 338 0.61 -6.38 -2.52
N THR A 339 1.12 -6.72 -1.31
CA THR A 339 1.64 -5.82 -0.21
C THR A 339 2.90 -5.03 -0.43
N HIS A 340 3.94 -5.66 -0.95
CA HIS A 340 5.27 -5.07 -0.88
C HIS A 340 5.86 -4.68 -2.24
N ARG A 341 5.29 -5.16 -3.36
CA ARG A 341 5.81 -4.84 -4.71
C ARG A 341 4.81 -4.24 -5.69
N GLY A 342 3.51 -4.49 -5.51
CA GLY A 342 2.48 -3.78 -6.30
C GLY A 342 2.16 -2.37 -5.80
N ARG A 343 2.31 -2.10 -4.49
CA ARG A 343 1.64 -0.97 -3.79
C ARG A 343 2.36 0.38 -3.74
N PRO A 344 3.65 0.45 -3.34
CA PRO A 344 4.34 1.75 -3.29
C PRO A 344 4.73 2.26 -4.69
N SER A 345 4.60 1.42 -5.71
CA SER A 345 4.95 1.72 -7.09
C SER A 345 3.73 2.05 -7.98
N THR A 346 2.51 1.89 -7.46
CA THR A 346 1.27 2.34 -8.12
C THR A 346 0.87 3.77 -7.78
N SER A 347 1.44 4.32 -6.69
CA SER A 347 1.30 5.72 -6.27
C SER A 347 2.34 6.61 -6.93
#